data_AF-A0A929FP80-F1
#
_entry.id   AF-A0A929FP80-F1
#
_cell.length_a   1.000
_cell.length_b   1.000
_cell.length_c   1.000
_cell.angle_alpha   90.00
_cell.angle_beta   90.00
_cell.angle_gamma   90.00
#
_symmetry.space_group_name_H-M   'P 1'
#
loop_
_entity.id
_entity.type
_entity.pdbx_description
1 polymer ?
#
loop_
_entity_poly.entity_id
_entity_poly.type
_entity_poly.pdbx_seq_one_letter_code
_entity_poly.pdbx_strand_id
1 'polypeptide(L)'
;MSTKRLRIATSGIITAAAAIGAITFDAIATVDGFSFSLKPHAVLAQDIDEQINIRVYQRASPAVVSIDTGNSTGSGSIMTSDGIVLTNAHVVAGYPTVNVMLADGRRLAADVIAFGDSGLDLAVLKIRSQNNLPTVTLAQTSVQVGQRAFAIGNPFGQFQGTFTVGIVSRIDPQRGLIQTDAAINPGNSGGPLLNSQGELIGVNTAIFGSPNGGNIGIGFAIAIDKIQPFLAAVREGRAPRTAVQQAPTPSDRRPQPLALNGAVVPGRLGQGSNVLPVDNSFFDLYAFEGRAGQRIQIDMSSRQIDSYLILLDVNGNDLAQDDDSGGGTNAKIVTTLPTNGTYLLIANSYEAGQAGSYNLQAAAAGRSSVSRDRFILQQEGILDPGASVLPSDGSLFKVHAFEGRAGQSVTLDLISPDFDTYLVVLDSNGQPIGENDDISQNNSNSNLTVTLPRTGVYNAIVNAYDRRGRGRYRLTVR
;
A
#
# COMPACT_ATOMS: atom_id res chain seq x y z
N MET A 1 28.31 -55.03 -46.85
CA MET A 1 28.73 -55.14 -45.44
C MET A 1 30.15 -54.63 -45.30
N SER A 2 30.35 -53.43 -44.73
CA SER A 2 31.52 -53.07 -43.92
C SER A 2 31.36 -51.63 -43.43
N THR A 3 31.40 -51.49 -42.12
CA THR A 3 31.42 -50.25 -41.34
C THR A 3 32.67 -49.40 -41.63
N LYS A 4 32.50 -48.08 -41.82
CA LYS A 4 33.57 -47.10 -41.54
C LYS A 4 33.04 -45.98 -40.66
N ARG A 5 33.64 -45.93 -39.46
CA ARG A 5 33.39 -44.99 -38.37
C ARG A 5 33.67 -43.56 -38.82
N LEU A 6 32.75 -42.63 -38.58
CA LEU A 6 33.06 -41.20 -38.58
C LEU A 6 33.42 -40.80 -37.15
N ARG A 7 34.64 -40.30 -36.98
CA ARG A 7 35.21 -39.84 -35.70
C ARG A 7 34.54 -38.53 -35.31
N ILE A 8 33.91 -38.50 -34.13
CA ILE A 8 33.59 -37.24 -33.44
C ILE A 8 34.90 -36.80 -32.78
N ALA A 9 35.50 -35.71 -33.28
CA ALA A 9 36.59 -35.04 -32.60
C ALA A 9 36.00 -33.95 -31.71
N THR A 10 35.96 -34.21 -30.41
CA THR A 10 35.64 -33.24 -29.36
C THR A 10 36.95 -32.59 -28.92
N SER A 11 37.11 -31.29 -29.17
CA SER A 11 38.12 -30.41 -28.55
C SER A 11 37.80 -28.96 -28.97
N GLY A 12 37.68 -27.95 -28.12
CA GLY A 12 37.84 -27.87 -26.68
C GLY A 12 37.33 -26.52 -26.15
N ILE A 13 37.16 -26.49 -24.83
CA ILE A 13 37.30 -25.38 -23.88
C ILE A 13 36.87 -23.98 -24.35
N ILE A 14 35.75 -23.47 -23.81
CA ILE A 14 35.48 -22.04 -23.70
C ILE A 14 35.49 -21.66 -22.23
N THR A 15 36.50 -20.86 -21.89
CA THR A 15 36.71 -20.17 -20.62
C THR A 15 35.58 -19.17 -20.39
N ALA A 16 35.00 -19.17 -19.19
CA ALA A 16 34.02 -18.18 -18.78
C ALA A 16 34.67 -16.78 -18.66
N ALA A 17 34.19 -15.83 -19.46
CA ALA A 17 34.37 -14.42 -19.22
C ALA A 17 33.01 -13.75 -19.37
N ALA A 18 32.51 -13.20 -18.27
CA ALA A 18 31.30 -12.41 -18.22
C ALA A 18 31.49 -11.11 -19.00
N ALA A 19 30.90 -11.06 -20.19
CA ALA A 19 30.55 -9.83 -20.89
C ALA A 19 29.35 -10.16 -21.79
N ILE A 20 28.13 -9.86 -21.33
CA ILE A 20 26.93 -10.00 -22.15
C ILE A 20 26.89 -8.80 -23.10
N GLY A 21 27.71 -8.88 -24.15
CA GLY A 21 27.46 -8.23 -25.43
C GLY A 21 26.91 -9.31 -26.38
N ALA A 22 25.80 -9.02 -27.05
CA ALA A 22 25.16 -9.96 -27.98
C ALA A 22 26.13 -10.37 -29.09
N ILE A 23 26.55 -11.64 -29.10
CA ILE A 23 27.23 -12.25 -30.25
C ILE A 23 26.19 -13.06 -30.99
N THR A 24 25.76 -12.58 -32.16
CA THR A 24 24.94 -13.35 -33.10
C THR A 24 25.84 -14.30 -33.89
N PHE A 25 25.54 -15.60 -33.87
CA PHE A 25 26.12 -16.56 -34.82
C PHE A 25 25.05 -16.99 -35.82
N ASP A 26 25.29 -16.76 -37.10
CA ASP A 26 24.53 -17.40 -38.17
C ASP A 26 25.05 -18.83 -38.36
N ALA A 27 24.25 -19.82 -37.98
CA ALA A 27 24.54 -21.21 -38.29
C ALA A 27 23.87 -21.58 -39.62
N ILE A 28 24.66 -21.68 -40.69
CA ILE A 28 24.21 -22.22 -41.98
C ILE A 28 24.46 -23.73 -41.95
N ALA A 29 23.39 -24.52 -41.92
CA ALA A 29 23.46 -25.97 -42.16
C ALA A 29 23.15 -26.24 -43.64
N THR A 30 24.10 -26.79 -44.38
CA THR A 30 23.91 -27.25 -45.76
C THR A 30 23.66 -28.76 -45.79
N VAL A 31 22.51 -29.15 -46.33
CA VAL A 31 22.22 -30.53 -46.76
C VAL A 31 21.62 -30.43 -48.16
N ASP A 32 22.26 -31.10 -49.13
CA ASP A 32 21.81 -31.29 -50.52
C ASP A 32 20.98 -30.16 -51.14
N GLY A 33 21.67 -29.08 -51.52
CA GLY A 33 21.17 -28.11 -52.50
C GLY A 33 20.05 -27.16 -52.04
N PHE A 34 19.59 -27.24 -50.80
CA PHE A 34 18.62 -26.29 -50.23
C PHE A 34 19.26 -25.45 -49.12
N SER A 35 19.37 -24.16 -49.35
CA SER A 35 19.71 -23.19 -48.30
C SER A 35 18.46 -22.90 -47.46
N PHE A 36 18.36 -23.48 -46.27
CA PHE A 36 17.39 -23.04 -45.27
C PHE A 36 17.98 -21.86 -44.50
N SER A 37 17.45 -20.66 -44.73
CA SER A 37 17.61 -19.57 -43.76
C SER A 37 16.71 -19.91 -42.58
N LEU A 38 17.26 -20.57 -41.57
CA LEU A 38 16.68 -20.52 -40.24
C LEU A 38 16.85 -19.08 -39.77
N LYS A 39 15.83 -18.24 -40.03
CA LYS A 39 15.69 -17.03 -39.23
C LYS A 39 15.67 -17.52 -37.79
N PRO A 40 16.62 -17.13 -36.94
CA PRO A 40 16.43 -17.36 -35.52
C PRO A 40 15.14 -16.61 -35.21
N HIS A 41 14.07 -17.37 -34.92
CA HIS A 41 13.03 -16.81 -34.11
C HIS A 41 13.79 -16.38 -32.87
N ALA A 42 13.92 -15.07 -32.70
CA ALA A 42 14.22 -14.53 -31.40
C ALA A 42 13.11 -15.07 -30.52
N VAL A 43 13.38 -16.23 -29.90
CA VAL A 43 12.85 -16.53 -28.58
C VAL A 43 13.46 -15.40 -27.76
N LEU A 44 12.83 -14.23 -27.82
CA LEU A 44 12.90 -13.26 -26.75
C LEU A 44 12.51 -14.11 -25.57
N ALA A 45 13.51 -14.48 -24.76
CA ALA A 45 13.28 -15.13 -23.50
C ALA A 45 12.18 -14.30 -22.85
N GLN A 46 10.97 -14.85 -22.74
CA GLN A 46 9.92 -14.20 -21.96
C GLN A 46 10.58 -13.86 -20.64
N ASP A 47 10.53 -12.58 -20.29
CA ASP A 47 11.09 -12.09 -19.05
C ASP A 47 10.63 -13.03 -17.92
N ILE A 48 11.53 -13.37 -16.99
CA ILE A 48 11.21 -14.26 -15.85
C ILE A 48 9.92 -13.78 -15.18
N ASP A 49 9.74 -12.46 -15.15
CA ASP A 49 8.57 -11.75 -14.68
C ASP A 49 7.29 -12.06 -15.46
N GLU A 50 7.34 -12.11 -16.79
CA GLU A 50 6.21 -12.48 -17.63
C GLU A 50 5.83 -13.96 -17.41
N GLN A 51 6.83 -14.85 -17.27
CA GLN A 51 6.58 -16.27 -16.98
C GLN A 51 5.93 -16.48 -15.61
N ILE A 52 6.32 -15.69 -14.60
CA ILE A 52 5.67 -15.69 -13.28
C ILE A 52 4.21 -15.27 -13.43
N ASN A 53 3.94 -14.18 -14.14
CA ASN A 53 2.58 -13.67 -14.35
C ASN A 53 1.68 -14.73 -15.00
N ILE A 54 2.14 -15.34 -16.10
CA ILE A 54 1.41 -16.38 -16.83
C ILE A 54 1.14 -17.59 -15.91
N ARG A 55 2.17 -18.05 -15.17
CA ARG A 55 2.04 -19.20 -14.26
C ARG A 55 1.03 -18.94 -13.15
N VAL A 56 1.10 -17.77 -12.50
CA VAL A 56 0.18 -17.40 -11.42
C VAL A 56 -1.25 -17.36 -11.94
N TYR A 57 -1.47 -16.71 -13.09
CA TYR A 57 -2.80 -16.64 -13.70
C TYR A 57 -3.36 -18.02 -14.05
N GLN A 58 -2.58 -18.86 -14.74
CA GLN A 58 -3.01 -20.21 -15.14
C GLN A 58 -3.32 -21.11 -13.93
N ARG A 59 -2.55 -20.97 -12.85
CA ARG A 59 -2.74 -21.75 -11.62
C ARG A 59 -3.99 -21.32 -10.85
N ALA A 60 -4.22 -20.02 -10.71
CA ALA A 60 -5.23 -19.49 -9.80
C ALA A 60 -6.57 -19.18 -10.46
N SER A 61 -6.59 -18.66 -11.70
CA SER A 61 -7.83 -18.21 -12.36
C SER A 61 -8.95 -19.25 -12.44
N PRO A 62 -8.70 -20.57 -12.61
CA PRO A 62 -9.79 -21.55 -12.61
C PRO A 62 -10.55 -21.62 -11.28
N ALA A 63 -9.88 -21.27 -10.17
CA ALA A 63 -10.42 -21.28 -8.82
C ALA A 63 -11.00 -19.92 -8.37
N VAL A 64 -11.04 -18.93 -9.26
CA VAL A 64 -11.66 -17.62 -8.97
C VAL A 64 -13.03 -17.56 -9.63
N VAL A 65 -14.02 -17.15 -8.84
CA VAL A 65 -15.42 -17.10 -9.25
C VAL A 65 -15.93 -15.66 -9.26
N SER A 66 -16.92 -15.40 -10.10
CA SER A 66 -17.75 -14.20 -9.98
C SER A 66 -18.96 -14.50 -9.11
N ILE A 67 -19.36 -13.53 -8.29
CA ILE A 67 -20.53 -13.59 -7.43
C ILE A 67 -21.51 -12.51 -7.89
N ASP A 68 -22.77 -12.89 -8.03
CA ASP A 68 -23.87 -11.99 -8.40
C ASP A 68 -25.05 -12.21 -7.45
N THR A 69 -25.48 -11.12 -6.81
CA THR A 69 -26.64 -11.07 -5.90
C THR A 69 -27.88 -10.46 -6.56
N GLY A 70 -27.77 -10.01 -7.81
CA GLY A 70 -28.78 -9.23 -8.54
C GLY A 70 -28.66 -7.72 -8.34
N ASN A 71 -28.15 -7.27 -7.18
CA ASN A 71 -27.95 -5.85 -6.86
C ASN A 71 -26.48 -5.48 -6.63
N SER A 72 -25.62 -6.47 -6.43
CA SER A 72 -24.18 -6.31 -6.20
C SER A 72 -23.42 -7.43 -6.90
N THR A 73 -22.22 -7.09 -7.38
CA THR A 73 -21.30 -8.04 -8.01
C THR A 73 -19.95 -8.02 -7.30
N GLY A 74 -19.31 -9.18 -7.23
CA GLY A 74 -18.01 -9.33 -6.63
C GLY A 74 -17.31 -10.58 -7.13
N SER A 75 -16.23 -10.95 -6.45
CA SER A 75 -15.40 -12.10 -6.75
C SER A 75 -15.25 -13.01 -5.53
N GLY A 76 -14.77 -14.23 -5.73
CA GLY A 76 -14.50 -15.17 -4.66
C GLY A 76 -13.40 -16.16 -5.01
N SER A 77 -12.80 -16.78 -4.00
CA SER A 77 -11.79 -17.83 -4.15
C SER A 77 -12.34 -19.18 -3.69
N ILE A 78 -12.30 -20.19 -4.55
CA ILE A 78 -12.66 -21.57 -4.18
C ILE A 78 -11.55 -22.12 -3.28
N MET A 79 -11.88 -22.39 -2.02
CA MET A 79 -10.94 -22.86 -0.99
C MET A 79 -10.89 -24.38 -0.87
N THR A 80 -11.96 -25.07 -1.25
CA THR A 80 -12.05 -26.54 -1.19
C THR A 80 -12.75 -27.09 -2.42
N SER A 81 -12.39 -28.32 -2.82
CA SER A 81 -12.89 -28.95 -4.04
C SER A 81 -14.37 -29.31 -3.99
N ASP A 82 -14.97 -29.36 -2.80
CA ASP A 82 -16.40 -29.53 -2.59
C ASP A 82 -17.17 -28.19 -2.59
N GLY A 83 -16.51 -27.05 -2.85
CA GLY A 83 -17.16 -25.77 -3.15
C GLY A 83 -17.33 -24.80 -2.00
N ILE A 84 -16.42 -24.81 -1.02
CA ILE A 84 -16.27 -23.68 -0.09
C ILE A 84 -15.63 -22.51 -0.84
N VAL A 85 -16.24 -21.34 -0.80
CA VAL A 85 -15.73 -20.11 -1.43
C VAL A 85 -15.53 -19.03 -0.39
N LEU A 86 -14.36 -18.40 -0.38
CA LEU A 86 -14.06 -17.21 0.42
C LEU A 86 -14.35 -15.94 -0.38
N THR A 87 -15.01 -14.96 0.22
CA THR A 87 -15.34 -13.66 -0.38
C THR A 87 -15.46 -12.58 0.72
N ASN A 88 -15.84 -11.35 0.37
CA ASN A 88 -16.16 -10.31 1.34
C ASN A 88 -17.61 -10.41 1.84
N ALA A 89 -17.85 -9.95 3.07
CA ALA A 89 -19.19 -9.92 3.65
C ALA A 89 -20.09 -8.93 2.90
N HIS A 90 -19.61 -7.73 2.58
CA HIS A 90 -20.41 -6.70 1.90
C HIS A 90 -20.92 -7.11 0.51
N VAL A 91 -20.27 -8.10 -0.14
CA VAL A 91 -20.71 -8.63 -1.44
C VAL A 91 -22.00 -9.43 -1.30
N VAL A 92 -22.19 -10.12 -0.18
CA VAL A 92 -23.24 -11.14 0.00
C VAL A 92 -24.16 -10.88 1.21
N ALA A 93 -23.88 -9.86 2.01
CA ALA A 93 -24.69 -9.50 3.17
C ALA A 93 -26.15 -9.23 2.77
N GLY A 94 -27.08 -9.80 3.52
CA GLY A 94 -28.52 -9.70 3.24
C GLY A 94 -29.08 -10.74 2.26
N TYR A 95 -28.22 -11.54 1.62
CA TYR A 95 -28.64 -12.60 0.69
C TYR A 95 -28.30 -13.98 1.28
N PRO A 96 -29.29 -14.84 1.59
CA PRO A 96 -29.02 -16.18 2.10
C PRO A 96 -28.46 -17.12 1.02
N THR A 97 -28.73 -16.82 -0.25
CA THR A 97 -28.25 -17.57 -1.42
C THR A 97 -27.87 -16.59 -2.52
N VAL A 98 -26.78 -16.86 -3.22
CA VAL A 98 -26.24 -16.04 -4.32
C VAL A 98 -25.94 -16.90 -5.55
N ASN A 99 -25.78 -16.25 -6.71
CA ASN A 99 -25.31 -16.93 -7.92
C ASN A 99 -23.79 -16.82 -8.02
N VAL A 100 -23.13 -17.94 -8.28
CA VAL A 100 -21.69 -18.03 -8.51
C VAL A 100 -21.45 -18.48 -9.94
N MET A 101 -20.64 -17.73 -10.68
CA MET A 101 -20.19 -18.09 -12.02
C MET A 101 -18.73 -18.56 -11.96
N LEU A 102 -18.51 -19.81 -12.34
CA LEU A 102 -17.18 -20.42 -12.41
C LEU A 102 -16.41 -19.92 -13.63
N ALA A 103 -15.09 -20.15 -13.66
CA ALA A 103 -14.24 -19.81 -14.79
C ALA A 103 -14.58 -20.56 -16.10
N ASP A 104 -15.23 -21.73 -15.99
CA ASP A 104 -15.75 -22.50 -17.13
C ASP A 104 -17.11 -21.99 -17.65
N GLY A 105 -17.65 -20.91 -17.07
CA GLY A 105 -18.92 -20.30 -17.44
C GLY A 105 -20.15 -20.92 -16.77
N ARG A 106 -20.03 -22.02 -16.02
CA ARG A 106 -21.17 -22.58 -15.28
C ARG A 106 -21.65 -21.60 -14.21
N ARG A 107 -22.97 -21.43 -14.12
CA ARG A 107 -23.65 -20.65 -13.08
C ARG A 107 -24.32 -21.58 -12.08
N LEU A 108 -24.01 -21.42 -10.80
CA LEU A 108 -24.42 -22.31 -9.74
C LEU A 108 -24.93 -21.50 -8.54
N ALA A 109 -25.94 -22.02 -7.85
CA ALA A 109 -26.39 -21.44 -6.59
C ALA A 109 -25.39 -21.79 -5.47
N ALA A 110 -25.11 -20.81 -4.61
CA ALA A 110 -24.31 -21.00 -3.41
C ALA A 110 -25.00 -20.42 -2.18
N ASP A 111 -24.92 -21.14 -1.07
CA ASP A 111 -25.47 -20.72 0.23
C ASP A 111 -24.44 -19.89 0.98
N VAL A 112 -24.85 -18.78 1.59
CA VAL A 112 -23.98 -18.04 2.51
C VAL A 112 -24.01 -18.75 3.85
N ILE A 113 -22.87 -19.31 4.29
CA ILE A 113 -22.83 -20.21 5.45
C ILE A 113 -22.12 -19.63 6.67
N ALA A 114 -21.29 -18.59 6.49
CA ALA A 114 -20.61 -17.92 7.59
C ALA A 114 -20.16 -16.50 7.22
N PHE A 115 -20.01 -15.67 8.25
CA PHE A 115 -19.49 -14.31 8.20
C PHE A 115 -18.36 -14.15 9.22
N GLY A 116 -17.47 -13.20 8.97
CA GLY A 116 -16.45 -12.77 9.92
C GLY A 116 -17.08 -12.20 11.19
N ASP A 117 -16.43 -12.44 12.33
CA ASP A 117 -16.85 -11.89 13.62
C ASP A 117 -16.34 -10.45 13.79
N SER A 118 -16.92 -9.70 14.72
CA SER A 118 -16.50 -8.33 15.08
C SER A 118 -16.40 -7.38 13.88
N GLY A 119 -17.25 -7.57 12.87
CA GLY A 119 -17.30 -6.72 11.69
C GLY A 119 -16.21 -6.99 10.64
N LEU A 120 -15.44 -8.08 10.77
CA LEU A 120 -14.49 -8.52 9.74
C LEU A 120 -15.24 -8.78 8.42
N ASP A 121 -14.87 -8.06 7.36
CA ASP A 121 -15.51 -8.10 6.04
C ASP A 121 -15.13 -9.35 5.23
N LEU A 122 -15.36 -10.54 5.81
CA LEU A 122 -15.21 -11.83 5.16
C LEU A 122 -16.50 -12.63 5.26
N ALA A 123 -16.76 -13.43 4.23
CA ALA A 123 -17.85 -14.40 4.22
C ALA A 123 -17.40 -15.70 3.55
N VAL A 124 -18.10 -16.79 3.90
CA VAL A 124 -17.93 -18.08 3.25
C VAL A 124 -19.24 -18.50 2.60
N LEU A 125 -19.13 -18.93 1.34
CA LEU A 125 -20.20 -19.54 0.58
C LEU A 125 -19.98 -21.04 0.42
N LYS A 126 -21.07 -21.78 0.22
CA LYS A 126 -21.07 -23.18 -0.17
C LYS A 126 -21.80 -23.36 -1.50
N ILE A 127 -21.05 -23.66 -2.56
CA ILE A 127 -21.63 -24.02 -3.86
C ILE A 127 -22.34 -25.36 -3.73
N ARG A 128 -23.60 -25.43 -4.17
CA ARG A 128 -24.42 -26.64 -4.01
C ARG A 128 -23.98 -27.76 -4.95
N SER A 129 -23.93 -28.98 -4.41
CA SER A 129 -23.80 -30.23 -5.17
C SER A 129 -22.59 -30.30 -6.12
N GLN A 130 -21.45 -29.72 -5.74
CA GLN A 130 -20.20 -29.80 -6.51
C GLN A 130 -19.14 -30.61 -5.78
N ASN A 131 -18.34 -31.33 -6.56
CA ASN A 131 -17.13 -32.01 -6.13
C ASN A 131 -16.07 -31.80 -7.23
N ASN A 132 -14.79 -31.88 -6.88
CA ASN A 132 -13.65 -31.72 -7.81
C ASN A 132 -13.50 -30.32 -8.45
N LEU A 133 -13.86 -29.27 -7.72
CA LEU A 133 -13.56 -27.91 -8.14
C LEU A 133 -12.06 -27.59 -7.98
N PRO A 134 -11.48 -26.75 -8.86
CA PRO A 134 -10.14 -26.20 -8.67
C PRO A 134 -10.11 -25.32 -7.42
N THR A 135 -8.95 -25.24 -6.75
CA THR A 135 -8.82 -24.53 -5.47
C THR A 135 -7.61 -23.61 -5.44
N VAL A 136 -7.75 -22.47 -4.75
CA VAL A 136 -6.63 -21.61 -4.38
C VAL A 136 -5.93 -22.18 -3.14
N THR A 137 -4.60 -22.08 -3.09
CA THR A 137 -3.79 -22.48 -1.92
C THR A 137 -3.55 -21.26 -1.02
N LEU A 138 -3.66 -21.41 0.30
CA LEU A 138 -3.29 -20.35 1.26
C LEU A 138 -1.78 -20.30 1.44
N ALA A 139 -1.20 -19.09 1.42
CA ALA A 139 0.20 -18.91 1.75
C ALA A 139 0.48 -19.33 3.21
N GLN A 140 1.66 -19.89 3.45
CA GLN A 140 2.12 -20.27 4.80
C GLN A 140 3.16 -19.30 5.36
N THR A 141 3.73 -18.45 4.50
CA THR A 141 4.76 -17.49 4.85
C THR A 141 4.15 -16.11 5.07
N SER A 142 4.80 -15.33 5.94
CA SER A 142 4.46 -13.91 6.13
C SER A 142 4.62 -13.12 4.83
N VAL A 143 3.71 -12.17 4.63
CA VAL A 143 3.75 -11.21 3.53
C VAL A 143 4.84 -10.17 3.82
N GLN A 144 5.52 -9.69 2.78
CA GLN A 144 6.59 -8.70 2.86
C GLN A 144 6.32 -7.53 1.92
N VAL A 145 6.58 -6.30 2.38
CA VAL A 145 6.53 -5.12 1.52
C VAL A 145 7.55 -5.25 0.39
N GLY A 146 7.16 -4.83 -0.82
CA GLY A 146 7.96 -4.90 -2.04
C GLY A 146 7.84 -6.22 -2.82
N GLN A 147 7.23 -7.28 -2.26
CA GLN A 147 6.99 -8.50 -3.03
C GLN A 147 5.89 -8.29 -4.07
N ARG A 148 5.93 -9.04 -5.18
CA ARG A 148 4.85 -9.01 -6.18
C ARG A 148 3.51 -9.47 -5.59
N ALA A 149 2.47 -8.76 -5.99
CA ALA A 149 1.08 -9.03 -5.65
C ALA A 149 0.24 -9.13 -6.93
N PHE A 150 -0.63 -10.14 -6.99
CA PHE A 150 -1.47 -10.40 -8.14
C PHE A 150 -2.93 -10.46 -7.73
N ALA A 151 -3.79 -9.70 -8.40
CA ALA A 151 -5.22 -9.73 -8.15
C ALA A 151 -5.95 -10.36 -9.34
N ILE A 152 -6.94 -11.20 -9.04
CA ILE A 152 -7.88 -11.76 -10.02
C ILE A 152 -9.29 -11.42 -9.57
N GLY A 153 -10.13 -10.96 -10.49
CA GLY A 153 -11.52 -10.69 -10.19
C GLY A 153 -12.42 -10.52 -11.41
N ASN A 154 -13.61 -9.98 -11.17
CA ASN A 154 -14.60 -9.62 -12.17
C ASN A 154 -14.98 -8.14 -12.04
N PRO A 155 -14.11 -7.21 -12.46
CA PRO A 155 -14.39 -5.79 -12.33
C PRO A 155 -15.66 -5.42 -13.10
N PHE A 156 -16.47 -4.57 -12.48
CA PHE A 156 -17.77 -4.09 -12.98
C PHE A 156 -18.78 -5.20 -13.34
N GLY A 157 -18.55 -6.42 -12.84
CA GLY A 157 -19.40 -7.59 -13.09
C GLY A 157 -19.32 -8.15 -14.52
N GLN A 158 -18.49 -7.58 -15.40
CA GLN A 158 -18.51 -7.86 -16.84
C GLN A 158 -17.19 -8.41 -17.40
N PHE A 159 -16.10 -8.35 -16.63
CA PHE A 159 -14.75 -8.67 -17.08
C PHE A 159 -14.14 -9.81 -16.25
N GLN A 160 -14.85 -10.94 -16.13
CA GLN A 160 -14.42 -12.09 -15.33
C GLN A 160 -13.01 -12.56 -15.73
N GLY A 161 -12.18 -12.84 -14.73
CA GLY A 161 -10.80 -13.28 -14.94
C GLY A 161 -9.84 -12.14 -15.25
N THR A 162 -10.22 -10.89 -14.99
CA THR A 162 -9.27 -9.77 -15.07
C THR A 162 -8.13 -10.00 -14.10
N PHE A 163 -6.90 -9.94 -14.61
CA PHE A 163 -5.66 -10.12 -13.88
C PHE A 163 -4.89 -8.81 -13.82
N THR A 164 -4.56 -8.35 -12.62
CA THR A 164 -3.76 -7.14 -12.40
C THR A 164 -2.55 -7.48 -11.55
N VAL A 165 -1.46 -6.77 -11.82
CA VAL A 165 -0.15 -7.01 -11.20
C VAL A 165 0.29 -5.74 -10.49
N GLY A 166 0.91 -5.91 -9.34
CA GLY A 166 1.54 -4.85 -8.57
C GLY A 166 2.50 -5.45 -7.54
N ILE A 167 2.69 -4.73 -6.44
CA ILE A 167 3.46 -5.14 -5.28
C ILE A 167 2.64 -4.97 -4.01
N VAL A 168 3.10 -5.57 -2.93
CA VAL A 168 2.69 -5.19 -1.58
C VAL A 168 3.33 -3.85 -1.24
N SER A 169 2.54 -2.78 -1.24
CA SER A 169 3.01 -1.41 -1.00
C SER A 169 3.20 -1.11 0.49
N ARG A 170 2.33 -1.66 1.35
CA ARG A 170 2.39 -1.51 2.82
C ARG A 170 1.65 -2.66 3.50
N ILE A 171 2.05 -2.98 4.73
CA ILE A 171 1.33 -3.91 5.60
C ILE A 171 0.92 -3.15 6.85
N ASP A 172 -0.34 -3.28 7.24
CA ASP A 172 -0.88 -2.73 8.49
C ASP A 172 -1.29 -3.91 9.39
N PRO A 173 -0.42 -4.36 10.31
CA PRO A 173 -0.69 -5.51 11.16
C PRO A 173 -1.79 -5.27 12.19
N GLN A 174 -1.97 -4.01 12.61
CA GLN A 174 -3.00 -3.66 13.60
C GLN A 174 -4.39 -3.87 12.97
N ARG A 175 -4.59 -3.33 11.77
CA ARG A 175 -5.83 -3.50 11.01
C ARG A 175 -5.93 -4.84 10.29
N GLY A 176 -4.81 -5.53 10.05
CA GLY A 176 -4.76 -6.77 9.27
C GLY A 176 -4.98 -6.53 7.78
N LEU A 177 -4.29 -5.52 7.23
CA LEU A 177 -4.38 -5.14 5.82
C LEU A 177 -3.07 -5.29 5.07
N ILE A 178 -3.23 -5.58 3.79
CA ILE A 178 -2.22 -5.42 2.75
C ILE A 178 -2.68 -4.27 1.87
N GLN A 179 -1.84 -3.26 1.70
CA GLN A 179 -1.97 -2.26 0.65
C GLN A 179 -1.19 -2.73 -0.58
N THR A 180 -1.77 -2.55 -1.76
CA THR A 180 -1.19 -2.99 -3.04
C THR A 180 -1.46 -1.94 -4.11
N ASP A 181 -0.53 -1.77 -5.04
CA ASP A 181 -0.73 -0.95 -6.24
C ASP A 181 -1.31 -1.75 -7.42
N ALA A 182 -1.44 -3.07 -7.28
CA ALA A 182 -2.24 -3.89 -8.20
C ALA A 182 -3.64 -3.30 -8.34
N ALA A 183 -4.10 -3.09 -9.58
CA ALA A 183 -5.36 -2.40 -9.80
C ALA A 183 -6.56 -3.20 -9.26
N ILE A 184 -7.20 -2.67 -8.22
CA ILE A 184 -8.43 -3.16 -7.58
C ILE A 184 -9.57 -2.20 -7.90
N ASN A 185 -10.53 -2.65 -8.70
CA ASN A 185 -11.73 -1.90 -9.07
C ASN A 185 -12.99 -2.55 -8.47
N PRO A 186 -14.13 -1.85 -8.40
CA PRO A 186 -15.41 -2.46 -8.04
C PRO A 186 -15.64 -3.76 -8.82
N GLY A 187 -16.04 -4.83 -8.13
CA GLY A 187 -16.16 -6.19 -8.69
C GLY A 187 -14.94 -7.11 -8.44
N ASN A 188 -13.76 -6.55 -8.11
CA ASN A 188 -12.63 -7.35 -7.60
C ASN A 188 -12.80 -7.74 -6.12
N SER A 189 -13.65 -7.03 -5.37
CA SER A 189 -13.95 -7.32 -3.95
C SER A 189 -14.29 -8.80 -3.76
N GLY A 190 -13.60 -9.45 -2.84
CA GLY A 190 -13.74 -10.86 -2.49
C GLY A 190 -12.83 -11.80 -3.29
N GLY A 191 -12.22 -11.32 -4.38
CA GLY A 191 -11.22 -12.05 -5.17
C GLY A 191 -9.88 -12.17 -4.44
N PRO A 192 -8.98 -13.08 -4.87
CA PRO A 192 -7.70 -13.28 -4.19
C PRO A 192 -6.69 -12.18 -4.52
N LEU A 193 -5.91 -11.79 -3.52
CA LEU A 193 -4.56 -11.25 -3.70
C LEU A 193 -3.56 -12.39 -3.53
N LEU A 194 -2.68 -12.60 -4.50
CA LEU A 194 -1.77 -13.75 -4.59
C LEU A 194 -0.30 -13.31 -4.58
N ASN A 195 0.58 -14.18 -4.07
CA ASN A 195 2.04 -14.06 -4.22
C ASN A 195 2.54 -14.68 -5.56
N SER A 196 3.85 -14.64 -5.81
CA SER A 196 4.50 -15.21 -7.00
C SER A 196 4.39 -16.74 -7.14
N GLN A 197 3.96 -17.44 -6.08
CA GLN A 197 3.69 -18.87 -6.08
C GLN A 197 2.24 -19.17 -6.48
N GLY A 198 1.39 -18.15 -6.60
CA GLY A 198 -0.05 -18.27 -6.82
C GLY A 198 -0.81 -18.68 -5.55
N GLU A 199 -0.25 -18.40 -4.38
CA GLU A 199 -0.87 -18.64 -3.09
C GLU A 199 -1.56 -17.36 -2.60
N LEU A 200 -2.74 -17.51 -2.02
CA LEU A 200 -3.52 -16.43 -1.45
C LEU A 200 -2.79 -15.84 -0.25
N ILE A 201 -2.52 -14.54 -0.32
CA ILE A 201 -1.95 -13.72 0.76
C ILE A 201 -2.99 -12.74 1.32
N GLY A 202 -4.09 -12.49 0.60
CA GLY A 202 -5.20 -11.68 1.08
C GLY A 202 -6.47 -11.81 0.24
N VAL A 203 -7.55 -11.19 0.70
CA VAL A 203 -8.83 -11.06 -0.02
C VAL A 203 -9.02 -9.60 -0.40
N ASN A 204 -9.04 -9.31 -1.70
CA ASN A 204 -9.16 -7.96 -2.24
C ASN A 204 -10.42 -7.28 -1.70
N THR A 205 -10.30 -6.03 -1.28
CA THR A 205 -11.41 -5.17 -0.91
C THR A 205 -11.19 -3.79 -1.53
N ALA A 206 -12.18 -3.30 -2.27
CA ALA A 206 -12.11 -1.98 -2.89
C ALA A 206 -12.40 -0.92 -1.82
N ILE A 207 -11.37 -0.14 -1.44
CA ILE A 207 -11.49 0.92 -0.42
C ILE A 207 -11.57 2.32 -1.06
N PHE A 208 -10.87 2.56 -2.19
CA PHE A 208 -10.82 3.86 -2.85
C PHE A 208 -11.15 3.79 -4.33
N GLY A 209 -12.20 4.50 -4.74
CA GLY A 209 -12.41 4.93 -6.11
C GLY A 209 -12.19 6.44 -6.20
N SER A 210 -11.51 6.91 -7.25
CA SER A 210 -11.54 8.34 -7.61
C SER A 210 -13.00 8.84 -7.71
N PRO A 211 -13.30 10.14 -7.55
CA PRO A 211 -14.62 10.71 -7.89
C PRO A 211 -15.19 10.34 -9.28
N ASN A 212 -14.34 9.82 -10.18
CA ASN A 212 -14.70 9.28 -11.50
C ASN A 212 -14.72 7.73 -11.58
N GLY A 213 -14.62 7.02 -10.45
CA GLY A 213 -14.87 5.58 -10.30
C GLY A 213 -13.74 4.61 -10.65
N GLY A 214 -12.52 5.09 -10.92
CA GLY A 214 -11.37 4.25 -11.29
C GLY A 214 -10.37 4.00 -10.16
N ASN A 215 -9.70 2.85 -10.18
CA ASN A 215 -8.50 2.57 -9.41
C ASN A 215 -7.37 3.54 -9.78
N ILE A 216 -6.69 4.10 -8.78
CA ILE A 216 -5.60 5.06 -8.96
C ILE A 216 -4.23 4.50 -8.54
N GLY A 217 -4.12 3.21 -8.24
CA GLY A 217 -2.91 2.60 -7.68
C GLY A 217 -2.96 2.38 -6.17
N ILE A 218 -4.14 2.49 -5.56
CA ILE A 218 -4.38 2.06 -4.17
C ILE A 218 -5.44 0.96 -4.18
N GLY A 219 -5.03 -0.24 -3.84
CA GLY A 219 -5.88 -1.37 -3.52
C GLY A 219 -5.59 -1.84 -2.11
N PHE A 220 -6.58 -2.49 -1.49
CA PHE A 220 -6.37 -3.16 -0.22
C PHE A 220 -6.84 -4.60 -0.32
N ALA A 221 -6.28 -5.42 0.56
CA ALA A 221 -6.74 -6.77 0.80
C ALA A 221 -6.71 -7.05 2.30
N ILE A 222 -7.72 -7.77 2.78
CA ILE A 222 -7.72 -8.34 4.13
C ILE A 222 -6.62 -9.38 4.17
N ALA A 223 -5.67 -9.22 5.08
CA ALA A 223 -4.46 -10.01 5.14
C ALA A 223 -4.70 -11.44 5.66
N ILE A 224 -3.79 -12.34 5.31
CA ILE A 224 -3.89 -13.77 5.64
C ILE A 224 -3.97 -14.08 7.14
N ASP A 225 -3.40 -13.21 7.97
CA ASP A 225 -3.45 -13.26 9.44
C ASP A 225 -4.89 -13.14 10.00
N LYS A 226 -5.79 -12.45 9.30
CA LYS A 226 -7.23 -12.41 9.62
C LYS A 226 -8.00 -13.56 8.97
N ILE A 227 -7.58 -13.99 7.79
CA ILE A 227 -8.26 -15.05 7.02
C ILE A 227 -8.10 -16.42 7.70
N GLN A 228 -6.90 -16.77 8.16
CA GLN A 228 -6.65 -18.09 8.75
C GLN A 228 -7.50 -18.36 10.01
N PRO A 229 -7.56 -17.46 11.02
CA PRO A 229 -8.44 -17.64 12.17
C PRO A 229 -9.92 -17.70 11.78
N PHE A 230 -10.35 -16.89 10.81
CA PHE A 230 -11.73 -16.92 10.31
C PHE A 230 -12.08 -18.29 9.70
N LEU A 231 -11.25 -18.81 8.79
CA LEU A 231 -11.48 -20.12 8.18
C LEU A 231 -11.42 -21.26 9.21
N ALA A 232 -10.59 -21.15 10.25
CA ALA A 232 -10.59 -22.07 11.37
C ALA A 232 -11.94 -22.04 12.11
N ALA A 233 -12.44 -20.85 12.46
CA ALA A 233 -13.75 -20.68 13.11
C ALA A 233 -14.91 -21.22 12.26
N VAL A 234 -14.85 -21.08 10.93
CA VAL A 234 -15.84 -21.67 10.00
C VAL A 234 -15.80 -23.20 10.07
N ARG A 235 -14.62 -23.81 10.01
CA ARG A 235 -14.44 -25.28 10.11
C ARG A 235 -14.94 -25.84 11.44
N GLU A 236 -14.77 -25.08 12.51
CA GLU A 236 -15.17 -25.44 13.87
C GLU A 236 -16.64 -25.10 14.18
N GLY A 237 -17.36 -24.49 13.23
CA GLY A 237 -18.76 -24.11 13.40
C GLY A 237 -19.00 -22.96 14.38
N ARG A 238 -17.96 -22.16 14.68
CA ARG A 238 -18.04 -21.01 15.60
C ARG A 238 -18.27 -19.68 14.89
N ALA A 239 -18.04 -19.62 13.58
CA ALA A 239 -18.26 -18.39 12.81
C ALA A 239 -19.76 -18.00 12.77
N PRO A 240 -20.10 -16.70 12.92
CA PRO A 240 -21.47 -16.20 12.80
C PRO A 240 -22.13 -16.58 11.47
N ARG A 241 -23.44 -16.83 11.48
CA ARG A 241 -24.26 -17.11 10.27
C ARG A 241 -24.99 -15.90 9.72
N THR A 242 -24.95 -14.80 10.43
CA THR A 242 -25.54 -13.53 10.01
C THR A 242 -24.45 -12.49 10.05
N ALA A 243 -24.34 -11.69 9.00
CA ALA A 243 -23.45 -10.53 9.03
C ALA A 243 -23.85 -9.65 10.23
N VAL A 244 -22.87 -9.22 11.01
CA VAL A 244 -23.07 -8.04 11.85
C VAL A 244 -23.46 -6.93 10.89
N GLN A 245 -24.64 -6.34 11.10
CA GLN A 245 -25.28 -5.46 10.12
C GLN A 245 -24.39 -4.22 9.90
N GLN A 246 -23.60 -4.26 8.83
CA GLN A 246 -22.82 -3.13 8.35
C GLN A 246 -23.81 -2.06 7.88
N ALA A 247 -23.56 -0.80 8.23
CA ALA A 247 -24.22 0.30 7.55
C ALA A 247 -23.89 0.18 6.04
N PRO A 248 -24.84 0.47 5.14
CA PRO A 248 -24.62 0.32 3.70
C PRO A 248 -23.36 1.09 3.29
N THR A 249 -22.43 0.42 2.61
CA THR A 249 -21.25 1.05 2.01
C THR A 249 -21.71 2.03 0.94
N PRO A 250 -21.44 3.35 1.06
CA PRO A 250 -21.66 4.27 -0.04
C PRO A 250 -20.35 4.35 -0.84
N SER A 251 -20.25 3.56 -1.90
CA SER A 251 -19.25 3.75 -2.97
C SER A 251 -19.60 4.91 -3.92
N ASP A 252 -20.54 5.80 -3.57
CA ASP A 252 -21.11 6.79 -4.48
C ASP A 252 -20.99 8.27 -4.03
N ARG A 253 -20.37 8.55 -2.87
CA ARG A 253 -20.25 9.95 -2.42
C ARG A 253 -19.00 10.61 -2.97
N ARG A 254 -19.20 11.54 -3.92
CA ARG A 254 -18.15 12.45 -4.40
C ARG A 254 -17.46 13.15 -3.22
N PRO A 255 -16.12 13.32 -3.25
CA PRO A 255 -15.40 14.07 -2.24
C PRO A 255 -16.00 15.47 -2.07
N GLN A 256 -16.15 15.91 -0.83
CA GLN A 256 -16.55 17.27 -0.52
C GLN A 256 -15.39 18.23 -0.81
N PRO A 257 -15.63 19.40 -1.42
CA PRO A 257 -14.56 20.36 -1.64
C PRO A 257 -14.05 20.91 -0.29
N LEU A 258 -12.73 20.92 -0.12
CA LEU A 258 -12.04 21.52 1.01
C LEU A 258 -11.18 22.69 0.49
N ALA A 259 -11.45 23.89 0.99
CA ALA A 259 -10.68 25.06 0.60
C ALA A 259 -9.41 25.18 1.47
N LEU A 260 -8.24 25.23 0.82
CA LEU A 260 -7.02 25.66 1.49
C LEU A 260 -7.16 27.13 1.91
N ASN A 261 -6.90 27.43 3.18
CA ASN A 261 -7.17 28.73 3.83
C ASN A 261 -8.66 29.08 3.90
N GLY A 262 -9.53 28.06 3.91
CA GLY A 262 -10.96 28.21 4.10
C GLY A 262 -11.37 28.39 5.56
N ALA A 263 -12.67 28.62 5.75
CA ALA A 263 -13.30 28.52 7.06
C ALA A 263 -13.24 27.08 7.58
N VAL A 264 -13.39 26.93 8.90
CA VAL A 264 -13.55 25.61 9.53
C VAL A 264 -14.79 24.91 8.96
N VAL A 265 -14.60 23.67 8.54
CA VAL A 265 -15.65 22.79 8.01
C VAL A 265 -16.13 21.87 9.13
N PRO A 266 -17.36 22.03 9.64
CA PRO A 266 -17.93 21.09 10.60
C PRO A 266 -18.35 19.80 9.89
N GLY A 267 -18.11 18.66 10.53
CA GLY A 267 -18.54 17.35 10.05
C GLY A 267 -19.08 16.47 11.17
N ARG A 268 -19.65 15.33 10.80
CA ARG A 268 -20.18 14.36 11.74
C ARG A 268 -20.05 12.95 11.20
N LEU A 269 -19.32 12.13 11.96
CA LEU A 269 -19.17 10.71 11.72
C LEU A 269 -20.30 9.93 12.42
N GLY A 270 -20.90 8.97 11.74
CA GLY A 270 -21.97 8.12 12.28
C GLY A 270 -22.59 7.22 11.23
N GLN A 271 -23.74 6.61 11.53
CA GLN A 271 -24.40 5.61 10.66
C GLN A 271 -24.74 6.09 9.22
N GLY A 272 -24.72 7.40 8.98
CA GLY A 272 -24.92 7.98 7.64
C GLY A 272 -23.63 8.38 6.92
N SER A 273 -22.46 8.24 7.55
CA SER A 273 -21.14 8.52 6.98
C SER A 273 -20.63 7.34 6.15
N ASN A 274 -19.54 7.54 5.43
CA ASN A 274 -18.89 6.39 4.78
C ASN A 274 -18.28 5.50 5.86
N VAL A 275 -18.19 4.21 5.58
CA VAL A 275 -17.58 3.22 6.46
C VAL A 275 -16.37 2.67 5.74
N LEU A 276 -15.20 2.72 6.36
CA LEU A 276 -14.03 2.00 5.84
C LEU A 276 -14.35 0.50 5.96
N PRO A 277 -14.51 -0.24 4.84
CA PRO A 277 -14.99 -1.63 4.90
C PRO A 277 -14.04 -2.58 5.64
N VAL A 278 -12.79 -2.15 5.84
CA VAL A 278 -11.76 -2.92 6.54
C VAL A 278 -12.00 -2.99 8.05
N ASP A 279 -12.21 -1.85 8.70
CA ASP A 279 -12.19 -1.72 10.16
C ASP A 279 -13.51 -1.16 10.70
N ASN A 280 -14.47 -0.89 9.81
CA ASN A 280 -15.75 -0.27 10.10
C ASN A 280 -15.66 1.11 10.76
N SER A 281 -14.53 1.81 10.66
CA SER A 281 -14.46 3.19 11.12
C SER A 281 -15.28 4.10 10.20
N PHE A 282 -15.88 5.15 10.77
CA PHE A 282 -16.65 6.10 9.98
C PHE A 282 -15.72 7.16 9.40
N PHE A 283 -15.87 7.49 8.13
CA PHE A 283 -15.11 8.56 7.49
C PHE A 283 -15.96 9.46 6.59
N ASP A 284 -15.46 10.68 6.39
CA ASP A 284 -15.90 11.61 5.35
C ASP A 284 -14.72 11.89 4.40
N LEU A 285 -15.03 12.02 3.10
CA LEU A 285 -14.03 12.22 2.05
C LEU A 285 -14.04 13.66 1.54
N TYR A 286 -12.87 14.27 1.48
CA TYR A 286 -12.64 15.62 1.00
C TYR A 286 -11.63 15.66 -0.15
N ALA A 287 -11.67 16.72 -0.95
CA ALA A 287 -10.70 16.99 -2.00
C ALA A 287 -10.29 18.46 -2.03
N PHE A 288 -9.03 18.75 -2.33
CA PHE A 288 -8.53 20.11 -2.52
C PHE A 288 -7.47 20.17 -3.63
N GLU A 289 -7.32 21.35 -4.24
CA GLU A 289 -6.29 21.61 -5.25
C GLU A 289 -4.98 22.04 -4.59
N GLY A 290 -3.90 21.33 -4.89
CA GLY A 290 -2.57 21.55 -4.37
C GLY A 290 -1.56 21.92 -5.46
N ARG A 291 -0.49 22.63 -5.06
CA ARG A 291 0.65 22.95 -5.93
C ARG A 291 1.93 22.32 -5.39
N ALA A 292 2.79 21.85 -6.30
CA ALA A 292 4.12 21.35 -5.97
C ALA A 292 4.89 22.41 -5.16
N GLY A 293 5.52 21.98 -4.07
CA GLY A 293 6.24 22.82 -3.13
C GLY A 293 5.35 23.66 -2.18
N GLN A 294 4.03 23.54 -2.28
CA GLN A 294 3.11 24.23 -1.37
C GLN A 294 3.09 23.50 -0.03
N ARG A 295 3.47 24.20 1.03
CA ARG A 295 3.32 23.69 2.39
C ARG A 295 1.88 23.87 2.87
N ILE A 296 1.33 22.81 3.42
CA ILE A 296 -0.02 22.79 3.98
C ILE A 296 -0.03 22.28 5.41
N GLN A 297 -1.07 22.66 6.13
CA GLN A 297 -1.46 22.12 7.43
C GLN A 297 -2.93 21.75 7.36
N ILE A 298 -3.29 20.58 7.87
CA ILE A 298 -4.67 20.10 7.98
C ILE A 298 -4.87 19.66 9.41
N ASP A 299 -5.84 20.28 10.10
CA ASP A 299 -6.19 19.98 11.49
C ASP A 299 -7.60 19.40 11.54
N MET A 300 -7.76 18.28 12.25
CA MET A 300 -9.05 17.70 12.58
C MET A 300 -9.17 17.63 14.10
N SER A 301 -10.20 18.29 14.63
CA SER A 301 -10.43 18.34 16.08
C SER A 301 -11.79 17.76 16.45
N SER A 302 -11.80 16.95 17.51
CA SER A 302 -13.04 16.43 18.10
C SER A 302 -12.92 16.26 19.61
N ARG A 303 -14.08 16.26 20.27
CA ARG A 303 -14.23 15.85 21.68
C ARG A 303 -14.99 14.54 21.85
N GLN A 304 -15.44 13.95 20.74
CA GLN A 304 -16.37 12.82 20.72
C GLN A 304 -15.81 11.62 19.98
N ILE A 305 -14.85 11.84 19.08
CA ILE A 305 -14.14 10.79 18.37
C ILE A 305 -12.64 10.97 18.56
N ASP A 306 -11.94 9.86 18.43
CA ASP A 306 -10.51 9.83 18.24
C ASP A 306 -10.25 10.07 16.75
N SER A 307 -9.71 11.23 16.40
CA SER A 307 -9.66 11.65 15.01
C SER A 307 -8.42 11.11 14.32
N TYR A 308 -8.58 10.71 13.06
CA TYR A 308 -7.50 10.20 12.25
C TYR A 308 -7.59 10.76 10.83
N LEU A 309 -6.48 11.32 10.35
CA LEU A 309 -6.38 11.90 9.01
C LEU A 309 -5.51 11.02 8.12
N ILE A 310 -5.96 10.84 6.87
CA ILE A 310 -5.16 10.28 5.78
C ILE A 310 -5.20 11.24 4.62
N LEU A 311 -4.03 11.70 4.18
CA LEU A 311 -3.84 12.55 3.01
C LEU A 311 -3.24 11.71 1.87
N LEU A 312 -3.90 11.74 0.73
CA LEU A 312 -3.50 11.04 -0.49
C LEU A 312 -3.04 12.04 -1.55
N ASP A 313 -1.97 11.70 -2.27
CA ASP A 313 -1.43 12.48 -3.38
C ASP A 313 -2.34 12.46 -4.63
N VAL A 314 -1.90 13.10 -5.71
CA VAL A 314 -2.65 13.20 -6.99
C VAL A 314 -2.84 11.85 -7.70
N ASN A 315 -2.00 10.87 -7.38
CA ASN A 315 -2.09 9.49 -7.83
C ASN A 315 -2.79 8.61 -6.76
N GLY A 316 -3.19 9.19 -5.63
CA GLY A 316 -3.78 8.46 -4.51
C GLY A 316 -2.78 7.87 -3.53
N ASN A 317 -1.48 7.99 -3.70
CA ASN A 317 -0.56 7.39 -2.71
C ASN A 317 -0.68 8.09 -1.35
N ASP A 318 -0.52 7.35 -0.27
CA ASP A 318 -0.42 7.92 1.08
C ASP A 318 0.72 8.96 1.10
N LEU A 319 0.36 10.23 1.26
CA LEU A 319 1.30 11.33 1.39
C LEU A 319 1.61 11.61 2.87
N ALA A 320 0.61 11.50 3.73
CA ALA A 320 0.75 11.67 5.17
C ALA A 320 -0.45 11.08 5.91
N GLN A 321 -0.24 10.62 7.13
CA GLN A 321 -1.29 10.16 8.04
C GLN A 321 -0.97 10.66 9.45
N ASP A 322 -1.98 10.96 10.25
CA ASP A 322 -1.78 11.40 11.64
C ASP A 322 -3.04 11.20 12.48
N ASP A 323 -2.90 10.76 13.74
CA ASP A 323 -3.97 10.55 14.73
C ASP A 323 -3.87 11.42 16.00
N ASP A 324 -2.68 11.82 16.47
CA ASP A 324 -2.56 12.48 17.79
C ASP A 324 -1.64 13.71 17.84
N SER A 325 -1.05 14.14 16.72
CA SER A 325 -0.12 15.29 16.70
C SER A 325 -0.81 16.66 16.85
N GLY A 326 -2.14 16.71 16.84
CA GLY A 326 -2.94 17.90 17.15
C GLY A 326 -3.16 18.14 18.65
N GLY A 327 -2.75 17.19 19.50
CA GLY A 327 -2.87 17.23 20.96
C GLY A 327 -4.16 16.59 21.47
N GLY A 328 -4.04 15.66 22.43
CA GLY A 328 -5.16 14.82 22.87
C GLY A 328 -5.43 13.72 21.85
N THR A 329 -6.67 13.60 21.38
CA THR A 329 -7.12 12.65 20.34
C THR A 329 -7.37 13.37 19.00
N ASN A 330 -6.62 14.44 18.74
CA ASN A 330 -6.79 15.32 17.57
C ASN A 330 -5.66 15.06 16.55
N ALA A 331 -6.04 14.95 15.28
CA ALA A 331 -5.13 14.70 14.18
C ALA A 331 -4.68 16.01 13.51
N LYS A 332 -3.41 16.05 13.10
CA LYS A 332 -2.76 17.17 12.44
C LYS A 332 -1.72 16.70 11.42
N ILE A 333 -1.97 16.97 10.15
CA ILE A 333 -1.00 16.77 9.07
C ILE A 333 -0.31 18.09 8.74
N VAL A 334 1.02 18.11 8.73
CA VAL A 334 1.84 19.22 8.19
C VAL A 334 2.78 18.65 7.15
N THR A 335 2.58 18.98 5.87
CA THR A 335 3.41 18.44 4.79
C THR A 335 3.62 19.44 3.65
N THR A 336 4.56 19.14 2.75
CA THR A 336 4.80 19.87 1.51
C THR A 336 4.35 19.03 0.33
N LEU A 337 3.46 19.57 -0.48
CA LEU A 337 2.87 18.85 -1.60
C LEU A 337 3.91 18.60 -2.70
N PRO A 338 4.12 17.36 -3.16
CA PRO A 338 5.18 17.04 -4.12
C PRO A 338 4.82 17.46 -5.56
N THR A 339 3.54 17.45 -5.92
CA THR A 339 3.07 17.67 -7.29
C THR A 339 1.88 18.63 -7.34
N ASN A 340 1.60 19.17 -8.52
CA ASN A 340 0.36 19.93 -8.77
C ASN A 340 -0.79 18.95 -9.00
N GLY A 341 -1.97 19.25 -8.47
CA GLY A 341 -3.21 18.55 -8.79
C GLY A 341 -4.16 18.40 -7.61
N THR A 342 -5.16 17.55 -7.77
CA THR A 342 -6.17 17.29 -6.75
C THR A 342 -5.68 16.26 -5.74
N TYR A 343 -5.67 16.63 -4.46
CA TYR A 343 -5.35 15.75 -3.34
C TYR A 343 -6.66 15.29 -2.68
N LEU A 344 -6.66 14.06 -2.13
CA LEU A 344 -7.80 13.53 -1.37
C LEU A 344 -7.45 13.49 0.12
N LEU A 345 -8.43 13.82 0.95
CA LEU A 345 -8.30 13.76 2.39
C LEU A 345 -9.43 12.93 2.99
N ILE A 346 -9.07 11.98 3.84
CA ILE A 346 -9.99 11.15 4.59
C ILE A 346 -10.01 11.68 6.03
N ALA A 347 -11.17 12.18 6.46
CA ALA A 347 -11.44 12.54 7.85
C ALA A 347 -12.12 11.35 8.52
N ASN A 348 -11.36 10.58 9.31
CA ASN A 348 -11.76 9.29 9.85
C ASN A 348 -11.86 9.31 11.39
N SER A 349 -12.60 8.36 11.96
CA SER A 349 -12.40 7.94 13.34
C SER A 349 -11.30 6.87 13.43
N TYR A 350 -10.51 6.86 14.50
CA TYR A 350 -9.53 5.81 14.74
C TYR A 350 -10.23 4.47 15.02
N GLU A 351 -11.27 4.49 15.85
CA GLU A 351 -12.01 3.31 16.30
C GLU A 351 -13.17 2.95 15.37
N ALA A 352 -13.44 1.63 15.29
CA ALA A 352 -14.55 1.05 14.55
C ALA A 352 -15.90 1.58 15.06
N GLY A 353 -16.76 2.08 14.16
CA GLY A 353 -18.10 2.52 14.49
C GLY A 353 -18.19 3.74 15.43
N GLN A 354 -17.08 4.44 15.68
CA GLN A 354 -17.06 5.58 16.59
C GLN A 354 -17.72 6.82 15.94
N ALA A 355 -18.85 7.24 16.49
CA ALA A 355 -19.66 8.32 15.96
C ALA A 355 -19.51 9.61 16.77
N GLY A 356 -19.41 10.76 16.10
CA GLY A 356 -19.33 12.06 16.75
C GLY A 356 -19.04 13.19 15.79
N SER A 357 -19.15 14.42 16.30
CA SER A 357 -18.87 15.63 15.53
C SER A 357 -17.38 15.97 15.52
N TYR A 358 -16.90 16.55 14.42
CA TYR A 358 -15.54 17.05 14.29
C TYR A 358 -15.52 18.40 13.57
N ASN A 359 -14.40 19.12 13.69
CA ASN A 359 -14.09 20.33 12.94
C ASN A 359 -12.83 20.11 12.13
N LEU A 360 -12.89 20.36 10.83
CA LEU A 360 -11.78 20.21 9.91
C LEU A 360 -11.35 21.58 9.37
N GLN A 361 -10.05 21.85 9.34
CA GLN A 361 -9.50 23.05 8.73
C GLN A 361 -8.26 22.71 7.93
N ALA A 362 -8.15 23.28 6.73
CA ALA A 362 -6.94 23.19 5.92
C ALA A 362 -6.40 24.59 5.64
N ALA A 363 -5.10 24.77 5.86
CA ALA A 363 -4.39 25.99 5.57
C ALA A 363 -3.24 25.68 4.61
N ALA A 364 -3.12 26.48 3.55
CA ALA A 364 -1.87 26.58 2.84
C ALA A 364 -1.08 27.72 3.45
N ALA A 365 0.19 27.47 3.79
CA ALA A 365 1.08 28.59 4.02
C ALA A 365 1.06 29.44 2.75
N GLY A 366 0.48 30.65 2.82
CA GLY A 366 0.66 31.63 1.76
C GLY A 366 2.16 31.87 1.59
N ARG A 367 2.57 32.53 0.50
CA ARG A 367 3.85 33.25 0.54
C ARG A 367 3.74 34.19 1.74
N SER A 368 4.24 33.73 2.88
CA SER A 368 4.29 34.52 4.08
C SER A 368 5.15 35.70 3.66
N SER A 369 4.54 36.88 3.63
CA SER A 369 5.26 38.10 3.95
C SER A 369 6.23 37.71 5.05
N VAL A 370 7.53 37.79 4.75
CA VAL A 370 8.63 37.37 5.61
C VAL A 370 8.25 37.65 7.07
N SER A 371 7.65 36.66 7.73
CA SER A 371 7.66 36.60 9.16
C SER A 371 9.13 36.41 9.39
N ARG A 372 9.80 37.41 9.97
CA ARG A 372 11.22 37.30 10.28
C ARG A 372 11.38 35.97 11.00
N ASP A 373 11.92 34.98 10.29
CA ASP A 373 12.11 33.64 10.80
C ASP A 373 12.94 33.80 12.06
N ARG A 374 12.30 33.67 13.22
CA ARG A 374 13.03 33.46 14.45
C ARG A 374 13.39 31.99 14.45
N PHE A 375 14.40 31.66 13.65
CA PHE A 375 15.08 30.38 13.75
C PHE A 375 15.61 30.26 15.18
N ILE A 376 15.26 29.15 15.84
CA ILE A 376 15.90 28.76 17.09
C ILE A 376 17.37 28.41 16.79
N LEU A 377 17.59 27.78 15.64
CA LEU A 377 18.91 27.48 15.11
C LEU A 377 18.86 27.46 13.58
N GLN A 378 19.84 28.07 12.93
CA GLN A 378 20.10 27.91 11.50
C GLN A 378 21.58 27.70 11.31
N GLN A 379 21.96 26.56 10.76
CA GLN A 379 23.35 26.17 10.62
C GLN A 379 23.61 25.61 9.23
N GLU A 380 24.59 26.17 8.55
CA GLU A 380 25.19 25.56 7.36
C GLU A 380 26.49 24.85 7.76
N GLY A 381 26.77 23.73 7.10
CA GLY A 381 27.96 22.96 7.40
C GLY A 381 28.33 21.97 6.30
N ILE A 382 29.40 21.23 6.53
CA ILE A 382 29.92 20.18 5.65
C ILE A 382 30.17 18.92 6.49
N LEU A 383 29.69 17.77 6.03
CA LEU A 383 30.13 16.45 6.49
C LEU A 383 31.34 16.03 5.64
N ASP A 384 32.53 16.15 6.23
CA ASP A 384 33.83 15.86 5.64
C ASP A 384 34.57 14.80 6.49
N PRO A 385 35.69 14.21 6.01
CA PRO A 385 36.42 13.22 6.81
C PRO A 385 36.94 13.69 8.18
N GLY A 386 36.86 14.99 8.50
CA GLY A 386 37.16 15.52 9.84
C GLY A 386 35.96 15.55 10.78
N ALA A 387 34.76 15.17 10.31
CA ALA A 387 33.57 15.02 11.15
C ALA A 387 33.66 13.78 12.07
N SER A 388 32.81 13.75 13.10
CA SER A 388 32.78 12.60 14.02
C SER A 388 32.20 11.39 13.29
N VAL A 389 32.69 10.20 13.64
CA VAL A 389 32.25 8.93 13.04
C VAL A 389 31.38 8.19 14.04
N LEU A 390 30.19 7.76 13.63
CA LEU A 390 29.34 6.88 14.43
C LEU A 390 29.97 5.48 14.51
N PRO A 391 30.29 4.95 15.71
CA PRO A 391 30.95 3.66 15.83
C PRO A 391 30.09 2.48 15.36
N SER A 392 28.77 2.63 15.33
CA SER A 392 27.81 1.59 14.96
C SER A 392 27.85 1.21 13.48
N ASP A 393 28.00 2.21 12.60
CA ASP A 393 27.83 2.04 11.15
C ASP A 393 28.93 2.74 10.32
N GLY A 394 29.79 3.55 10.95
CA GLY A 394 30.85 4.29 10.29
C GLY A 394 30.38 5.53 9.53
N SER A 395 29.13 5.97 9.71
CA SER A 395 28.59 7.21 9.12
C SER A 395 29.19 8.46 9.79
N LEU A 396 29.23 9.57 9.05
CA LEU A 396 29.77 10.83 9.54
C LEU A 396 28.65 11.71 10.09
N PHE A 397 28.85 12.24 11.29
CA PHE A 397 27.87 13.12 11.90
C PHE A 397 28.48 14.40 12.49
N LYS A 398 27.62 15.41 12.65
CA LYS A 398 27.86 16.63 13.42
C LYS A 398 26.69 16.90 14.34
N VAL A 399 26.97 17.48 15.50
CA VAL A 399 25.96 17.79 16.52
C VAL A 399 25.78 19.30 16.62
N HIS A 400 24.53 19.75 16.62
CA HIS A 400 24.18 21.16 16.84
C HIS A 400 23.19 21.28 17.98
N ALA A 401 23.56 22.09 18.99
CA ALA A 401 22.71 22.31 20.15
C ALA A 401 21.69 23.43 19.88
N PHE A 402 20.49 23.28 20.43
CA PHE A 402 19.46 24.32 20.46
C PHE A 402 18.69 24.30 21.78
N GLU A 403 18.15 25.44 22.20
CA GLU A 403 17.33 25.55 23.42
C GLU A 403 15.85 25.46 23.09
N GLY A 404 15.07 24.83 23.97
CA GLY A 404 13.62 24.79 23.83
C GLY A 404 12.90 24.69 25.17
N ARG A 405 11.59 24.92 25.14
CA ARG A 405 10.71 24.95 26.30
C ARG A 405 9.83 23.70 26.36
N ALA A 406 9.46 23.27 27.57
CA ALA A 406 8.52 22.17 27.75
C ALA A 406 7.20 22.44 27.02
N GLY A 407 6.73 21.46 26.25
CA GLY A 407 5.51 21.56 25.43
C GLY A 407 5.66 22.37 24.14
N GLN A 408 6.86 22.90 23.85
CA GLN A 408 7.13 23.57 22.58
C GLN A 408 7.27 22.53 21.46
N SER A 409 6.47 22.66 20.41
CA SER A 409 6.70 21.93 19.17
C SER A 409 7.77 22.64 18.35
N VAL A 410 8.81 21.92 17.95
CA VAL A 410 9.85 22.44 17.05
C VAL A 410 9.91 21.58 15.79
N THR A 411 10.11 22.23 14.65
CA THR A 411 10.37 21.52 13.39
C THR A 411 11.82 21.71 12.98
N LEU A 412 12.48 20.60 12.69
CA LEU A 412 13.83 20.55 12.17
C LEU A 412 13.77 20.14 10.69
N ASP A 413 14.42 20.93 9.85
CA ASP A 413 14.63 20.64 8.44
C ASP A 413 16.13 20.44 8.20
N LEU A 414 16.52 19.26 7.72
CA LEU A 414 17.90 18.95 7.33
C LEU A 414 17.93 18.74 5.82
N ILE A 415 18.62 19.63 5.11
CA ILE A 415 18.69 19.62 3.65
C ILE A 415 20.14 19.44 3.21
N SER A 416 20.41 18.45 2.36
CA SER A 416 21.67 18.28 1.65
C SER A 416 21.44 18.01 0.16
N PRO A 417 22.14 18.73 -0.73
CA PRO A 417 22.22 18.36 -2.13
C PRO A 417 23.26 17.27 -2.41
N ASP A 418 24.10 16.95 -1.43
CA ASP A 418 25.34 16.18 -1.62
C ASP A 418 25.25 14.77 -1.03
N PHE A 419 24.31 14.50 -0.10
CA PHE A 419 24.11 13.19 0.52
C PHE A 419 22.67 12.98 1.01
N ASP A 420 22.32 11.71 1.21
CA ASP A 420 21.07 11.29 1.85
C ASP A 420 21.13 11.56 3.35
N THR A 421 20.24 12.40 3.87
CA THR A 421 20.35 12.95 5.22
C THR A 421 19.69 12.03 6.25
N TYR A 422 20.22 12.02 7.46
CA TYR A 422 19.63 11.32 8.60
C TYR A 422 19.66 12.26 9.80
N LEU A 423 18.51 12.53 10.41
CA LEU A 423 18.37 13.50 11.48
C LEU A 423 17.86 12.83 12.76
N VAL A 424 18.58 13.04 13.87
CA VAL A 424 18.15 12.59 15.21
C VAL A 424 18.13 13.78 16.15
N VAL A 425 17.13 13.86 17.02
CA VAL A 425 17.08 14.82 18.12
C VAL A 425 17.24 14.10 19.45
N LEU A 426 18.22 14.51 20.24
CA LEU A 426 18.46 14.01 21.59
C LEU A 426 18.05 15.04 22.64
N ASP A 427 17.52 14.55 23.76
CA ASP A 427 17.29 15.35 24.97
C ASP A 427 18.59 15.70 25.72
N SER A 428 18.45 16.44 26.82
CA SER A 428 19.58 16.85 27.67
C SER A 428 20.34 15.69 28.33
N ASN A 429 19.78 14.48 28.36
CA ASN A 429 20.40 13.26 28.88
C ASN A 429 21.01 12.40 27.76
N GLY A 430 20.95 12.87 26.50
CA GLY A 430 21.41 12.14 25.33
C GLY A 430 20.46 11.03 24.85
N GLN A 431 19.20 11.03 25.30
CA GLN A 431 18.19 10.07 24.84
C GLN A 431 17.50 10.58 23.57
N PRO A 432 17.30 9.73 22.54
CA PRO A 432 16.59 10.12 21.33
C PRO A 432 15.11 10.38 21.64
N ILE A 433 14.62 11.51 21.16
CA ILE A 433 13.21 11.92 21.27
C ILE A 433 12.51 12.05 19.92
N GLY A 434 13.23 11.78 18.84
CA GLY A 434 12.72 11.72 17.48
C GLY A 434 13.86 11.54 16.49
N GLU A 435 13.60 10.81 15.43
CA GLU A 435 14.50 10.63 14.29
C GLU A 435 13.69 10.62 13.00
N ASN A 436 14.29 11.09 11.92
CA ASN A 436 13.74 10.97 10.58
C ASN A 436 14.88 10.98 9.55
N ASP A 437 14.76 10.17 8.51
CA ASP A 437 15.74 10.03 7.45
C ASP A 437 15.25 10.64 6.13
N ASP A 438 13.99 10.46 5.76
CA ASP A 438 13.46 11.03 4.52
C ASP A 438 12.19 11.90 4.71
N ILE A 439 12.06 12.92 3.87
CA ILE A 439 10.82 13.69 3.71
C ILE A 439 9.84 12.88 2.86
N SER A 440 10.37 12.11 1.90
CA SER A 440 9.63 11.17 1.06
C SER A 440 10.61 10.30 0.25
N GLN A 441 10.09 9.25 -0.42
CA GLN A 441 10.88 8.35 -1.28
C GLN A 441 11.72 9.04 -2.37
N ASN A 442 11.35 10.25 -2.80
CA ASN A 442 12.08 11.03 -3.82
C ASN A 442 12.81 12.25 -3.22
N ASN A 443 12.80 12.38 -1.90
CA ASN A 443 13.40 13.49 -1.18
C ASN A 443 14.15 12.97 0.04
N SER A 444 15.40 12.61 -0.19
CA SER A 444 16.41 12.16 0.79
C SER A 444 16.84 13.25 1.78
N ASN A 445 16.07 14.33 1.92
CA ASN A 445 16.25 15.35 2.95
C ASN A 445 15.36 14.98 4.13
N SER A 446 15.76 15.24 5.37
CA SER A 446 14.96 14.87 6.55
C SER A 446 14.13 16.04 7.07
N ASN A 447 12.90 15.76 7.51
CA ASN A 447 12.04 16.70 8.24
C ASN A 447 11.48 16.04 9.49
N LEU A 448 11.73 16.62 10.65
CA LEU A 448 11.29 16.05 11.91
C LEU A 448 10.57 17.12 12.74
N THR A 449 9.36 16.82 13.20
CA THR A 449 8.65 17.66 14.17
C THR A 449 8.57 16.93 15.50
N VAL A 450 9.07 17.54 16.56
CA VAL A 450 9.06 16.97 17.92
C VAL A 450 8.46 17.95 18.92
N THR A 451 7.67 17.42 19.85
CA THR A 451 7.22 18.18 21.03
C THR A 451 8.23 17.99 22.16
N LEU A 452 8.82 19.08 22.64
CA LEU A 452 9.89 19.03 23.62
C LEU A 452 9.32 18.69 25.01
N PRO A 453 9.75 17.58 25.65
CA PRO A 453 9.14 17.12 26.89
C PRO A 453 9.49 17.99 28.10
N ARG A 454 10.60 18.75 28.04
CA ARG A 454 11.13 19.57 29.14
C ARG A 454 11.74 20.86 28.59
N THR A 455 11.94 21.83 29.47
CA THR A 455 12.72 23.04 29.11
C THR A 455 14.20 22.71 29.27
N GLY A 456 15.01 22.96 28.25
CA GLY A 456 16.44 22.64 28.29
C GLY A 456 17.14 22.73 26.93
N VAL A 457 18.37 22.24 26.91
CA VAL A 457 19.20 22.12 25.69
C VAL A 457 18.96 20.76 25.05
N TYR A 458 18.79 20.77 23.73
CA TYR A 458 18.61 19.62 22.86
C TYR A 458 19.72 19.57 21.83
N ASN A 459 20.04 18.36 21.35
CA ASN A 459 21.08 18.15 20.35
C ASN A 459 20.48 17.57 19.08
N ALA A 460 20.62 18.28 17.95
CA ALA A 460 20.32 17.78 16.62
C ALA A 460 21.57 17.12 16.03
N ILE A 461 21.50 15.82 15.80
CA ILE A 461 22.53 15.04 15.11
C ILE A 461 22.23 15.08 13.62
N VAL A 462 23.10 15.74 12.87
CA VAL A 462 23.12 15.74 11.42
C VAL A 462 24.04 14.62 10.97
N ASN A 463 23.47 13.59 10.34
CA ASN A 463 24.19 12.42 9.85
C ASN A 463 23.89 12.20 8.36
N ALA A 464 24.72 11.40 7.69
CA ALA A 464 24.38 10.80 6.41
C ALA A 464 23.77 9.41 6.64
N TYR A 465 22.79 9.02 5.81
CA TYR A 465 22.15 7.70 5.89
C TYR A 465 23.13 6.55 5.65
N ASP A 466 24.20 6.78 4.88
CA ASP A 466 25.24 5.79 4.61
C ASP A 466 26.66 6.25 4.95
N ARG A 467 27.58 5.29 5.02
CA ARG A 467 29.02 5.51 5.29
C ARG A 467 29.78 6.30 4.22
N ARG A 468 29.15 6.60 3.08
CA ARG A 468 29.76 7.31 1.95
C ARG A 468 29.31 8.77 1.86
N GLY A 469 28.16 9.11 2.47
CA GLY A 469 27.57 10.44 2.42
C GLY A 469 28.51 11.51 2.97
N ARG A 470 28.82 12.49 2.11
CA ARG A 470 29.69 13.63 2.40
C ARG A 470 29.23 14.82 1.59
N GLY A 471 29.41 16.00 2.15
CA GLY A 471 29.14 17.26 1.46
C GLY A 471 28.39 18.25 2.33
N ARG A 472 27.82 19.28 1.71
CA ARG A 472 27.20 20.40 2.38
C ARG A 472 25.82 20.03 2.89
N TYR A 473 25.43 20.66 3.99
CA TYR A 473 24.07 20.60 4.49
C TYR A 473 23.66 21.94 5.08
N ARG A 474 22.35 22.09 5.23
CA ARG A 474 21.70 23.16 5.98
C ARG A 474 20.70 22.56 6.95
N LEU A 475 20.89 22.85 8.23
CA LEU A 475 19.97 22.52 9.32
C LEU A 475 19.21 23.79 9.72
N THR A 476 17.90 23.72 9.82
CA THR A 476 17.08 24.78 10.41
C THR A 476 16.14 24.22 11.47
N VAL A 477 16.05 24.90 12.62
CA VAL A 477 15.15 24.61 13.72
C VAL A 477 14.25 25.82 13.95
N ARG A 478 12.94 25.60 14.00
CA ARG A 478 11.94 26.67 14.13
C ARG A 478 10.77 26.26 15.01
#